data_AF-Q4KA89-F1
#
_entry.id   AF-Q4KA89-F1
#
_cell.length_a   1.000
_cell.length_b   1.000
_cell.length_c   1.000
_cell.angle_alpha   90.00
_cell.angle_beta   90.00
_cell.angle_gamma   90.00
#
_symmetry.space_group_name_H-M   'P 1'
#
loop_
_entity.id
_entity.type
_entity.pdbx_description
1 polymer ?
#
loop_
_entity_poly.entity_id
_entity_poly.type
_entity_poly.pdbx_seq_one_letter_code
_entity_poly.pdbx_strand_id
1 'polypeptide(L)'
;MHPPCAGFFCLEKSNANHRAATAADPPKPAECGFFCAWSLTMTIQNARGVRSNNPGNIDYNPRNQWEGQLGLEVGVPKPRFARFDTAENGIRALGKLLLNYRGKDGMPGVGKPGIDTPLEFISRWAPSNENNTQAYAAAIAKRLGVGLRDSINMADPNTLRETVLGIIVHENGGNPYPDVVVEEGLRRALK
;
A
#
# COMPACT_ATOMS: atom_id res chain seq x y z
N MET A 1 25.89 -16.19 -1.04
CA MET A 1 26.33 -16.15 -2.44
C MET A 1 25.12 -15.88 -3.33
N HIS A 2 25.19 -14.82 -4.12
CA HIS A 2 24.36 -14.48 -5.28
C HIS A 2 25.34 -13.88 -6.31
N PRO A 3 25.05 -13.80 -7.63
CA PRO A 3 24.13 -14.56 -8.50
C PRO A 3 24.94 -15.05 -9.78
N PRO A 4 24.44 -15.23 -11.04
CA PRO A 4 23.55 -14.36 -11.83
C PRO A 4 22.44 -15.05 -12.69
N CYS A 5 21.59 -14.19 -13.26
CA CYS A 5 20.49 -14.42 -14.20
C CYS A 5 20.92 -14.91 -15.60
N ALA A 6 19.96 -15.48 -16.34
CA ALA A 6 19.77 -15.54 -17.82
C ALA A 6 19.24 -16.94 -18.19
N GLY A 7 18.30 -17.19 -19.10
CA GLY A 7 17.55 -16.41 -20.07
C GLY A 7 16.62 -17.42 -20.75
N PHE A 8 15.35 -17.08 -20.97
CA PHE A 8 14.41 -17.99 -21.64
C PHE A 8 14.58 -17.82 -23.15
N PHE A 9 15.23 -18.80 -23.78
CA PHE A 9 15.36 -18.89 -25.23
C PHE A 9 14.11 -19.61 -25.78
N CYS A 10 13.36 -18.96 -26.66
CA CYS A 10 12.38 -19.63 -27.51
C CYS A 10 13.11 -20.60 -28.43
N LEU A 11 12.68 -21.87 -28.47
CA LEU A 11 13.03 -22.76 -29.56
C LEU A 11 11.73 -23.38 -30.11
N GLU A 12 11.30 -22.84 -31.24
CA GLU A 12 10.35 -23.49 -32.14
C GLU A 12 10.93 -24.82 -32.62
N LYS A 13 10.10 -25.87 -32.62
CA LYS A 13 10.24 -26.97 -33.57
C LYS A 13 8.97 -27.04 -34.41
N SER A 14 9.09 -26.49 -35.61
CA SER A 14 8.28 -26.83 -36.77
C SER A 14 8.44 -28.33 -37.08
N ASN A 15 7.32 -29.04 -37.29
CA ASN A 15 7.29 -30.09 -38.29
C ASN A 15 5.89 -30.20 -38.90
N ALA A 16 5.81 -29.94 -40.20
CA ALA A 16 4.60 -30.04 -40.99
C ALA A 16 4.30 -31.51 -41.33
N ASN A 17 3.02 -31.87 -41.34
CA ASN A 17 2.53 -32.95 -42.21
C ASN A 17 1.08 -32.68 -42.63
N HIS A 18 0.84 -32.90 -43.92
CA HIS A 18 -0.33 -32.50 -44.69
C HIS A 18 -1.65 -33.17 -44.27
N ARG A 19 -2.74 -32.39 -44.17
CA ARG A 19 -4.08 -32.74 -44.71
C ARG A 19 -5.06 -31.54 -44.62
N ALA A 20 -5.96 -31.53 -45.61
CA ALA A 20 -7.05 -30.61 -45.96
C ALA A 20 -7.56 -29.57 -44.94
N ALA A 21 -7.80 -28.36 -45.44
CA ALA A 21 -8.42 -27.24 -44.74
C ALA A 21 -9.88 -27.52 -44.35
N THR A 22 -10.17 -27.40 -43.06
CA THR A 22 -11.47 -27.01 -42.51
C THR A 22 -11.22 -25.96 -41.43
N ALA A 23 -12.10 -24.96 -41.35
CA ALA A 23 -11.97 -23.72 -40.58
C ALA A 23 -11.22 -23.84 -39.24
N ALA A 24 -10.23 -22.98 -39.05
CA ALA A 24 -9.46 -22.87 -37.82
C ALA A 24 -10.33 -22.33 -36.68
N ASP A 25 -10.44 -23.09 -35.59
CA ASP A 25 -10.82 -22.55 -34.28
C ASP A 25 -9.73 -21.57 -33.81
N PRO A 26 -10.08 -20.42 -33.19
CA PRO A 26 -9.08 -19.52 -32.62
C PRO A 26 -8.32 -20.23 -31.48
N PRO A 27 -7.00 -19.99 -31.32
CA PRO A 27 -6.24 -20.59 -30.23
C PRO A 27 -6.81 -20.11 -28.88
N LYS A 28 -7.15 -21.06 -28.01
CA LYS A 28 -7.57 -20.77 -26.63
C LYS A 28 -6.47 -19.95 -25.93
N PRO A 29 -6.81 -18.84 -25.24
CA PRO A 29 -5.82 -18.07 -24.49
C PRO A 29 -5.23 -18.94 -23.38
N ALA A 30 -3.91 -18.87 -23.21
CA ALA A 30 -3.15 -19.64 -22.22
C ALA A 30 -3.74 -19.48 -20.81
N GLU A 31 -4.26 -20.58 -20.27
CA GLU A 31 -4.94 -20.66 -18.96
C GLU A 31 -4.00 -20.41 -17.76
N CYS A 32 -2.70 -20.21 -18.00
CA CYS A 32 -1.68 -19.97 -16.96
C CYS A 32 -1.76 -18.56 -16.33
N GLY A 33 -2.37 -17.58 -17.01
CA GLY A 33 -2.46 -16.18 -16.52
C GLY A 33 -3.71 -15.84 -15.72
N PHE A 34 -4.82 -16.56 -15.93
CA PHE A 34 -6.11 -16.18 -15.35
C PHE A 34 -6.26 -16.60 -13.87
N PHE A 35 -5.73 -17.76 -13.46
CA PHE A 35 -5.90 -18.23 -12.09
C PHE A 35 -5.09 -17.44 -11.04
N CYS A 36 -3.93 -16.91 -11.40
CA CYS A 36 -3.06 -16.20 -10.44
C CYS A 36 -3.58 -14.78 -10.11
N ALA A 37 -4.14 -14.07 -11.10
CA ALA A 37 -4.68 -12.72 -10.92
C ALA A 37 -6.02 -12.70 -10.15
N TRP A 38 -6.88 -13.71 -10.36
CA TRP A 38 -8.16 -13.83 -9.65
C TRP A 38 -7.97 -14.14 -8.15
N SER A 39 -6.99 -14.99 -7.82
CA SER A 39 -6.68 -15.34 -6.42
C SER A 39 -6.10 -14.15 -5.63
N LEU A 40 -5.23 -13.34 -6.25
CA LEU A 40 -4.62 -12.16 -5.62
C LEU A 40 -5.62 -11.02 -5.40
N THR A 41 -6.59 -10.85 -6.31
CA THR A 41 -7.61 -9.80 -6.18
C THR A 41 -8.60 -10.12 -5.06
N MET A 42 -8.98 -11.39 -4.87
CA MET A 42 -9.86 -11.80 -3.77
C MET A 42 -9.20 -11.66 -2.40
N THR A 43 -7.88 -11.83 -2.26
CA THR A 43 -7.20 -11.71 -0.97
C THR A 43 -7.06 -10.26 -0.52
N ILE A 44 -6.81 -9.31 -1.43
CA ILE A 44 -6.74 -7.87 -1.09
C ILE A 44 -8.11 -7.33 -0.68
N GLN A 45 -9.19 -7.70 -1.39
CA GLN A 45 -10.55 -7.28 -1.03
C GLN A 45 -11.01 -7.82 0.34
N ASN A 46 -10.44 -8.95 0.76
CA ASN A 46 -10.65 -9.53 2.08
C ASN A 46 -9.60 -9.08 3.12
N ALA A 47 -8.76 -8.09 2.81
CA ALA A 47 -7.87 -7.53 3.82
C ALA A 47 -8.68 -6.86 4.94
N ARG A 48 -8.20 -6.99 6.17
CA ARG A 48 -8.92 -6.50 7.37
C ARG A 48 -9.18 -5.00 7.30
N GLY A 49 -8.19 -4.21 6.85
CA GLY A 49 -8.31 -2.77 6.68
C GLY A 49 -9.37 -2.39 5.65
N VAL A 50 -9.48 -3.15 4.56
CA VAL A 50 -10.47 -2.92 3.50
C VAL A 50 -11.89 -3.12 4.00
N ARG A 51 -12.16 -4.21 4.73
CA ARG A 51 -13.49 -4.46 5.31
C ARG A 51 -13.93 -3.40 6.32
N SER A 52 -12.98 -2.76 7.00
CA SER A 52 -13.24 -1.73 8.01
C SER A 52 -13.18 -0.31 7.46
N ASN A 53 -13.06 -0.13 6.13
CA ASN A 53 -12.78 1.16 5.49
C ASN A 53 -11.60 1.91 6.14
N ASN A 54 -10.61 1.15 6.63
CA ASN A 54 -9.43 1.64 7.32
C ASN A 54 -8.17 1.15 6.59
N PRO A 55 -7.80 1.76 5.46
CA PRO A 55 -6.73 1.26 4.58
C PRO A 55 -5.36 1.17 5.24
N GLY A 56 -5.11 1.99 6.26
CA GLY A 56 -3.86 2.01 7.02
C GLY A 56 -3.90 1.19 8.31
N ASN A 57 -4.99 0.47 8.63
CA ASN A 57 -5.14 -0.20 9.93
C ASN A 57 -4.86 0.75 11.12
N ILE A 58 -5.41 1.97 11.09
CA ILE A 58 -5.28 2.95 12.18
C ILE A 58 -5.88 2.39 13.47
N ASP A 59 -5.12 2.41 14.55
CA ASP A 59 -5.58 2.01 15.89
C ASP A 59 -6.76 2.86 16.36
N TYR A 60 -7.77 2.19 16.93
CA TYR A 60 -8.88 2.89 17.56
C TYR A 60 -8.42 3.55 18.85
N ASN A 61 -8.68 4.86 18.96
CA ASN A 61 -8.49 5.61 20.20
C ASN A 61 -9.74 6.45 20.42
N PRO A 62 -10.43 6.34 21.57
CA PRO A 62 -11.64 7.12 21.85
C PRO A 62 -11.40 8.64 21.92
N ARG A 63 -10.15 9.08 22.07
CA ARG A 63 -9.77 10.51 22.02
C ARG A 63 -9.67 11.04 20.60
N ASN A 64 -9.50 10.17 19.61
CA ASN A 64 -9.52 10.55 18.20
C ASN A 64 -10.97 10.57 17.72
N GLN A 65 -11.44 11.73 17.29
CA GLN A 65 -12.76 11.93 16.71
C GLN A 65 -12.62 12.15 15.20
N TRP A 66 -12.18 11.12 14.48
CA TRP A 66 -12.10 11.24 13.03
C TRP A 66 -13.52 11.34 12.45
N GLU A 67 -13.74 12.30 11.55
CA GLU A 67 -14.93 12.33 10.69
C GLU A 67 -15.11 10.98 10.00
N GLY A 68 -16.33 10.44 10.09
CA GLY A 68 -16.71 9.12 9.57
C GLY A 68 -16.33 7.93 10.44
N GLN A 69 -15.68 8.11 11.60
CA GLN A 69 -15.31 6.99 12.48
C GLN A 69 -16.54 6.40 13.19
N LEU A 70 -16.75 5.10 12.99
CA LEU A 70 -17.89 4.35 13.55
C LEU A 70 -17.55 3.61 14.85
N GLY A 71 -16.30 3.71 15.33
CA GLY A 71 -15.83 3.04 16.55
C GLY A 71 -14.72 2.02 16.31
N LEU A 72 -14.64 1.05 17.21
CA LEU A 72 -13.77 -0.12 17.09
C LEU A 72 -14.35 -1.11 16.07
N GLU A 73 -13.48 -1.82 15.34
CA GLU A 73 -13.90 -2.89 14.44
C GLU A 73 -14.67 -4.02 15.16
N VAL A 74 -15.50 -4.74 14.40
CA VAL A 74 -16.42 -5.77 14.91
C VAL A 74 -16.24 -7.10 14.16
N GLY A 75 -16.67 -8.20 14.77
CA GLY A 75 -16.63 -9.52 14.11
C GLY A 75 -15.23 -10.13 13.96
N VAL A 76 -14.26 -9.67 14.76
CA VAL A 76 -12.88 -10.18 14.77
C VAL A 76 -12.47 -10.62 16.17
N PRO A 77 -11.59 -11.64 16.33
CA PRO A 77 -11.23 -12.17 17.65
C PRO A 77 -10.51 -11.17 18.57
N LYS A 78 -9.76 -10.23 18.00
CA LYS A 78 -8.95 -9.24 18.73
C LYS A 78 -9.11 -7.85 18.11
N PRO A 79 -10.22 -7.15 18.39
CA PRO A 79 -10.50 -5.85 17.80
C PRO A 79 -9.52 -4.79 18.35
N ARG A 80 -8.88 -4.04 17.46
CA ARG A 80 -7.87 -3.03 17.77
C ARG A 80 -8.02 -1.78 16.91
N PHE A 81 -8.42 -1.95 15.66
CA PHE A 81 -8.43 -0.88 14.67
C PHE A 81 -9.75 -0.12 14.66
N ALA A 82 -9.67 1.16 14.27
CA ALA A 82 -10.84 1.97 13.99
C ALA A 82 -11.57 1.44 12.74
N ARG A 83 -12.87 1.70 12.66
CA ARG A 83 -13.68 1.51 11.46
C ARG A 83 -14.26 2.84 10.99
N PHE A 84 -14.39 2.99 9.67
CA PHE A 84 -14.95 4.18 9.04
C PHE A 84 -16.19 3.85 8.22
N ASP A 85 -17.04 4.84 7.99
CA ASP A 85 -18.22 4.75 7.12
C ASP A 85 -17.87 4.58 5.65
N THR A 86 -16.75 5.17 5.22
CA THR A 86 -16.28 5.22 3.82
C THR A 86 -14.76 5.11 3.76
N ALA A 87 -14.24 4.56 2.66
CA ALA A 87 -12.80 4.43 2.46
C ALA A 87 -12.10 5.79 2.40
N GLU A 88 -12.74 6.79 1.79
CA GLU A 88 -12.27 8.18 1.72
C GLU A 88 -12.03 8.76 3.11
N ASN A 89 -12.90 8.47 4.09
CA ASN A 89 -12.72 8.93 5.47
C ASN A 89 -11.57 8.20 6.17
N GLY A 90 -11.35 6.91 5.89
CA GLY A 90 -10.17 6.19 6.34
C GLY A 90 -8.86 6.73 5.76
N ILE A 91 -8.84 6.99 4.45
CA ILE A 91 -7.68 7.60 3.74
C ILE A 91 -7.43 9.02 4.26
N ARG A 92 -8.48 9.80 4.49
CA ARG A 92 -8.39 11.13 5.09
C ARG A 92 -7.77 11.08 6.48
N ALA A 93 -8.22 10.15 7.33
CA ALA A 93 -7.67 9.96 8.68
C ALA A 93 -6.18 9.58 8.62
N LEU A 94 -5.81 8.68 7.71
CA LEU A 94 -4.41 8.28 7.46
C LEU A 94 -3.57 9.49 7.03
N GLY A 95 -4.03 10.27 6.05
CA GLY A 95 -3.35 11.48 5.59
C GLY A 95 -3.18 12.51 6.71
N LYS A 96 -4.24 12.79 7.49
CA LYS A 96 -4.16 13.72 8.62
C LYS A 96 -3.20 13.22 9.71
N LEU A 97 -3.14 11.92 9.95
CA LEU A 97 -2.21 11.34 10.92
C LEU A 97 -0.75 11.56 10.50
N LEU A 98 -0.41 11.33 9.23
CA LEU A 98 0.92 11.59 8.68
C LEU A 98 1.27 13.09 8.71
N LEU A 99 0.33 13.96 8.34
CA LEU A 99 0.52 15.41 8.43
C LEU A 99 0.78 15.86 9.87
N ASN A 100 0.08 15.28 10.85
CA ASN A 100 0.27 15.59 12.27
C ASN A 100 1.64 15.16 12.81
N TYR A 101 2.29 14.16 12.22
CA TYR A 101 3.62 13.71 12.66
C TYR A 101 4.69 14.77 12.45
N ARG A 102 4.55 15.62 11.42
CA ARG A 102 5.49 16.72 11.13
C ARG A 102 5.74 17.64 12.34
N GLY A 103 4.74 17.81 13.19
CA GLY A 103 4.83 18.62 14.42
C GLY A 103 5.24 17.85 15.67
N LYS A 104 5.70 16.60 15.56
CA LYS A 104 6.21 15.77 16.65
C LYS A 104 7.73 15.68 16.59
N ASP A 105 8.34 15.36 17.72
CA ASP A 105 9.79 15.21 17.80
C ASP A 105 10.26 14.07 16.88
N GLY A 106 11.24 14.42 16.04
CA GLY A 106 11.97 13.49 15.19
C GLY A 106 13.05 12.72 15.93
N MET A 107 13.83 11.95 15.18
CA MET A 107 14.98 11.24 15.69
C MET A 107 16.21 12.18 15.76
N PRO A 108 16.97 12.19 16.88
CA PRO A 108 18.17 13.00 16.98
C PRO A 108 19.18 12.71 15.87
N GLY A 109 19.60 13.75 15.14
CA GLY A 109 20.57 13.64 14.05
C GLY A 109 20.03 13.00 12.76
N VAL A 110 18.71 12.85 12.63
CA VAL A 110 18.02 12.46 11.39
C VAL A 110 17.22 13.67 10.89
N GLY A 111 17.24 13.93 9.59
CA GLY A 111 16.35 14.92 8.99
C GLY A 111 16.51 16.34 9.54
N LYS A 112 15.40 17.09 9.54
CA LYS A 112 15.27 18.42 10.16
C LYS A 112 14.50 18.30 11.49
N PRO A 113 14.40 19.36 12.31
CA PRO A 113 13.52 19.34 13.47
C PRO A 113 12.08 18.97 13.09
N GLY A 114 11.56 17.94 13.76
CA GLY A 114 10.27 17.34 13.46
C GLY A 114 10.41 15.94 12.86
N ILE A 115 9.32 15.27 12.55
CA ILE A 115 9.34 14.04 11.76
C ILE A 115 9.23 14.41 10.28
N ASP A 116 10.32 14.23 9.54
CA ASP A 116 10.38 14.63 8.13
C ASP A 116 11.11 13.64 7.23
N THR A 117 11.45 12.44 7.70
CA THR A 117 12.11 11.40 6.89
C THR A 117 11.33 10.09 6.85
N PRO A 118 11.50 9.25 5.80
CA PRO A 118 10.98 7.88 5.73
C PRO A 118 11.23 7.04 6.98
N LEU A 119 12.45 7.11 7.50
CA LEU A 119 12.81 6.36 8.70
C LEU A 119 11.99 6.79 9.91
N GLU A 120 11.82 8.09 10.13
CA GLU A 120 11.14 8.61 11.32
C GLU A 120 9.64 8.33 11.32
N PHE A 121 8.93 8.63 10.22
CA PHE A 121 7.48 8.43 10.22
C PHE A 121 7.10 6.96 10.22
N ILE A 122 7.87 6.07 9.56
CA ILE A 122 7.61 4.63 9.62
C ILE A 122 7.93 4.05 10.99
N SER A 123 9.02 4.48 11.63
CA SER A 123 9.33 4.06 13.00
C SER A 123 8.24 4.45 13.99
N ARG A 124 7.60 5.60 13.75
CA ARG A 124 6.43 6.03 14.53
C ARG A 124 5.16 5.28 14.14
N TRP A 125 4.96 4.99 12.86
CA TRP A 125 3.78 4.29 12.33
C TRP A 125 3.70 2.85 12.81
N ALA A 126 4.82 2.12 12.75
CA ALA A 126 4.89 0.69 13.04
C ALA A 126 6.20 0.35 13.77
N PRO A 127 6.30 0.56 15.10
CA PRO A 127 7.52 0.38 15.90
C PRO A 127 7.93 -1.11 16.12
N SER A 128 7.72 -1.99 15.15
CA SER A 128 8.11 -3.41 15.24
C SER A 128 9.63 -3.57 15.14
N ASN A 129 10.14 -4.80 15.33
CA ASN A 129 11.59 -5.09 15.30
C ASN A 129 12.32 -4.32 14.18
N GLU A 130 13.51 -3.80 14.49
CA GLU A 130 14.25 -2.87 13.62
C GLU A 130 14.36 -3.31 12.16
N ASN A 131 14.50 -4.61 11.89
CA ASN A 131 14.65 -5.12 10.52
C ASN A 131 13.39 -4.90 9.68
N ASN A 132 12.20 -5.04 10.28
CA ASN A 132 10.94 -4.81 9.57
C ASN A 132 10.70 -3.31 9.36
N THR A 133 11.03 -2.49 10.35
CA THR A 133 10.89 -1.03 10.29
C THR A 133 11.83 -0.42 9.24
N GLN A 134 13.08 -0.85 9.20
CA GLN A 134 14.03 -0.40 8.18
C GLN A 134 13.64 -0.85 6.78
N ALA A 135 13.22 -2.12 6.61
CA ALA A 135 12.76 -2.61 5.31
C ALA A 135 11.51 -1.87 4.81
N TYR A 136 10.57 -1.56 5.72
CA TYR A 136 9.39 -0.78 5.40
C TYR A 136 9.74 0.66 5.02
N ALA A 137 10.57 1.33 5.82
CA ALA A 137 11.05 2.68 5.50
C ALA A 137 11.80 2.72 4.17
N ALA A 138 12.61 1.71 3.87
CA ALA A 138 13.32 1.60 2.58
C ALA A 138 12.35 1.39 1.40
N ALA A 139 11.29 0.61 1.57
CA ALA A 139 10.27 0.43 0.53
C ALA A 139 9.53 1.75 0.22
N ILE A 140 9.20 2.53 1.24
CA ILE A 140 8.58 3.85 1.07
C ILE A 140 9.56 4.86 0.46
N ALA A 141 10.80 4.91 0.95
CA ALA A 141 11.84 5.78 0.41
C ALA A 141 12.08 5.50 -1.08
N LYS A 142 12.13 4.22 -1.47
CA LYS A 142 12.22 3.80 -2.88
C LYS A 142 11.03 4.28 -3.71
N ARG A 143 9.80 4.18 -3.19
CA ARG A 143 8.59 4.67 -3.89
C ARG A 143 8.65 6.19 -4.09
N LEU A 144 9.17 6.91 -3.10
CA LEU A 144 9.32 8.37 -3.13
C LEU A 144 10.53 8.85 -3.96
N GLY A 145 11.46 7.95 -4.31
CA GLY A 145 12.70 8.31 -5.00
C GLY A 145 13.70 9.07 -4.12
N VAL A 146 13.65 8.87 -2.80
CA VAL A 146 14.50 9.56 -1.82
C VAL A 146 15.29 8.55 -0.97
N GLY A 147 16.31 9.03 -0.24
CA GLY A 147 17.00 8.26 0.80
C GLY A 147 16.17 8.11 2.07
N LEU A 148 16.50 7.10 2.89
CA LEU A 148 15.81 6.81 4.15
C LEU A 148 15.81 7.97 5.15
N ARG A 149 16.85 8.81 5.10
CA ARG A 149 17.08 9.94 6.01
C ARG A 149 16.96 11.29 5.29
N ASP A 150 16.49 11.28 4.05
CA ASP A 150 16.29 12.50 3.29
C ASP A 150 15.03 13.19 3.79
N SER A 151 15.15 14.49 4.01
CA SER A 151 14.04 15.36 4.41
C SER A 151 13.01 15.42 3.27
N ILE A 152 11.77 15.07 3.57
CA ILE A 152 10.63 15.11 2.65
C ILE A 152 9.58 16.11 3.15
N ASN A 153 8.82 16.68 2.21
CA ASN A 153 7.68 17.52 2.56
C ASN A 153 6.39 16.70 2.56
N MET A 154 5.97 16.19 3.73
CA MET A 154 4.72 15.43 3.84
C MET A 154 3.44 16.26 3.54
N ALA A 155 3.53 17.59 3.45
CA ALA A 155 2.42 18.43 2.99
C ALA A 155 2.37 18.61 1.46
N ASP A 156 3.40 18.20 0.74
CA ASP A 156 3.33 18.12 -0.71
C ASP A 156 2.32 17.00 -1.11
N PRO A 157 1.32 17.31 -1.95
CA PRO A 157 0.27 16.34 -2.30
C PRO A 157 0.80 15.03 -2.88
N ASN A 158 1.83 15.09 -3.74
CA ASN A 158 2.40 13.89 -4.35
C ASN A 158 3.14 13.05 -3.32
N THR A 159 3.94 13.69 -2.46
CA THR A 159 4.66 13.02 -1.37
C THR A 159 3.70 12.34 -0.41
N LEU A 160 2.63 13.02 -0.02
CA LEU A 160 1.59 12.45 0.85
C LEU A 160 0.91 11.26 0.16
N ARG A 161 0.53 11.42 -1.11
CA ARG A 161 -0.12 10.37 -1.90
C ARG A 161 0.71 9.11 -1.98
N GLU A 162 1.98 9.25 -2.38
CA GLU A 162 2.87 8.09 -2.54
C GLU A 162 3.17 7.42 -1.20
N THR A 163 3.29 8.20 -0.12
CA THR A 163 3.42 7.64 1.24
C THR A 163 2.18 6.86 1.64
N VAL A 164 0.99 7.42 1.45
CA VAL A 164 -0.30 6.78 1.76
C VAL A 164 -0.48 5.50 0.96
N LEU A 165 -0.25 5.52 -0.35
CA LEU A 165 -0.32 4.33 -1.19
C LEU A 165 0.70 3.27 -0.77
N GLY A 166 1.92 3.69 -0.43
CA GLY A 166 2.94 2.78 0.09
C GLY A 166 2.49 2.07 1.37
N ILE A 167 1.86 2.79 2.30
CA ILE A 167 1.29 2.21 3.52
C ILE A 167 0.15 1.25 3.18
N ILE A 168 -0.81 1.66 2.35
CA ILE A 168 -1.96 0.82 1.97
C ILE A 168 -1.50 -0.50 1.35
N VAL A 169 -0.51 -0.45 0.45
CA VAL A 169 0.07 -1.63 -0.19
C VAL A 169 0.78 -2.52 0.83
N HIS A 170 1.54 -1.94 1.77
CA HIS A 170 2.21 -2.71 2.81
C HIS A 170 1.21 -3.42 3.75
N GLU A 171 0.15 -2.72 4.14
CA GLU A 171 -0.86 -3.21 5.09
C GLU A 171 -1.80 -4.25 4.50
N ASN A 172 -2.19 -4.09 3.23
CA ASN A 172 -3.21 -4.93 2.59
C ASN A 172 -2.64 -5.88 1.53
N GLY A 173 -1.33 -5.85 1.28
CA GLY A 173 -0.68 -6.57 0.18
C GLY A 173 -0.92 -5.96 -1.20
N GLY A 174 -1.63 -4.83 -1.28
CA GLY A 174 -1.95 -4.12 -2.51
C GLY A 174 -2.90 -2.94 -2.27
N ASN A 175 -3.17 -2.16 -3.32
CA ASN A 175 -4.16 -1.09 -3.28
C ASN A 175 -5.45 -1.53 -3.99
N PRO A 176 -6.56 -1.77 -3.27
CA PRO A 176 -7.85 -2.10 -3.88
C PRO A 176 -8.66 -0.87 -4.31
N TYR A 177 -8.20 0.34 -3.96
CA TYR A 177 -8.97 1.56 -4.18
C TYR A 177 -8.65 2.18 -5.53
N PRO A 178 -9.66 2.65 -6.29
CA PRO A 178 -9.43 3.45 -7.47
C PRO A 178 -8.83 4.80 -7.07
N ASP A 179 -8.05 5.40 -7.96
CA ASP A 179 -7.35 6.66 -7.68
C ASP A 179 -8.29 7.76 -7.17
N VAL A 180 -9.51 7.86 -7.72
CA VAL A 180 -10.51 8.86 -7.30
C VAL A 180 -10.85 8.81 -5.80
N VAL A 181 -10.86 7.62 -5.19
CA VAL A 181 -11.13 7.44 -3.75
C VAL A 181 -9.92 7.91 -2.93
N VAL A 182 -8.72 7.59 -3.41
CA VAL A 182 -7.46 8.01 -2.79
C VAL A 182 -7.32 9.52 -2.86
N GLU A 183 -7.49 10.11 -4.03
CA GLU A 183 -7.43 11.56 -4.25
C GLU A 183 -8.45 12.29 -3.39
N GLU A 184 -9.69 11.80 -3.31
CA GLU A 184 -10.72 12.46 -2.51
C GLU A 184 -10.40 12.44 -1.01
N GLY A 185 -9.91 11.32 -0.48
CA GLY A 185 -9.44 11.23 0.90
C GLY A 185 -8.29 12.20 1.20
N LEU A 186 -7.29 12.26 0.31
CA LEU A 186 -6.13 13.14 0.44
C LEU A 186 -6.48 14.63 0.29
N ARG A 187 -7.37 14.97 -0.66
CA ARG A 187 -7.90 16.33 -0.85
C ARG A 187 -8.61 16.82 0.41
N ARG A 188 -9.31 15.95 1.15
CA ARG A 188 -9.92 16.27 2.45
C ARG A 188 -8.89 16.34 3.58
N ALA A 189 -7.78 15.63 3.48
CA ALA A 189 -6.73 15.64 4.50
C ALA A 189 -5.92 16.94 4.48
N LEU A 190 -5.66 17.49 3.28
CA LEU A 190 -4.88 18.71 3.05
C LEU A 190 -5.67 20.03 3.24
N LYS A 191 -6.97 19.93 3.54
CA LYS A 191 -7.82 21.07 3.97
C LYS A 191 -7.76 21.25 5.48
#